data_AF-A0A2X2DF96-F1
#
_entry.id   AF-A0A2X2DF96-F1
#
_cell.length_a   1.000
_cell.length_b   1.000
_cell.length_c   1.000
_cell.angle_alpha   90.00
_cell.angle_beta   90.00
_cell.angle_gamma   90.00
#
_symmetry.space_group_name_H-M   'P 1'
#
loop_
_entity.id
_entity.type
_entity.pdbx_description
1 polymer ?
#
loop_
_entity_poly.entity_id
_entity_poly.type
_entity_poly.pdbx_seq_one_letter_code
_entity_poly.pdbx_strand_id
1 'polypeptide(L)'
;MTTIFKTPFATQGDKASIPVEIQPDGSVSYTQGYGYDYERDQVTDPAAKDIEREKMNGIFHDITEAIGEIQRFGFPKWDEAGKPYAIRTIVYHKNKVWQSKVENNNIEPVAGNAWAELKADITANEVGAYNKAEADKRFQPLGNYTPSGYSYSKAETDTKYQPKGNYAPAGNYANKGDSYTKTESDGRYQAKGSYQPSGDYATNSALNSGLNNKFDKGNVAQNTGTSTVHVMSQKASTDAFQPKGNYQPKGNYALVGASYTKTESDGRYQAKGSYATAGSSYTKAESDGRYQGKGNYQPAGNYALVGASYTKAESDGKYQPKGSYQASGYSYSKSESDGKYQPKGNYGAKNTANKADNGWHKCADTGVITQWGTKKITYSDNYINLPISFPNKMFSISIIDGAGKHSVGFNKSKSNNTKIFTEMPAPEILIYWFAIGY
;
A
#
# COMPACT_ATOMS: atom_id res chain seq x y z
N MET A 1 58.18 -1.80 11.92
CA MET A 1 57.18 -0.98 11.20
C MET A 1 57.50 -1.11 9.73
N THR A 2 56.60 -1.63 8.89
CA THR A 2 56.89 -1.88 7.47
C THR A 2 56.91 -0.55 6.70
N THR A 3 57.93 -0.32 5.89
CA THR A 3 58.05 0.88 5.05
C THR A 3 56.96 0.91 3.98
N ILE A 4 56.32 2.07 3.82
CA ILE A 4 55.41 2.35 2.71
C ILE A 4 56.22 3.05 1.60
N PHE A 5 56.34 2.41 0.45
CA PHE A 5 57.10 2.91 -0.70
C PHE A 5 56.26 3.91 -1.49
N LYS A 6 56.17 5.15 -1.00
CA LYS A 6 55.58 6.27 -1.77
C LYS A 6 56.49 6.76 -2.88
N THR A 7 57.80 6.63 -2.66
CA THR A 7 58.86 6.94 -3.61
C THR A 7 59.69 5.67 -3.75
N PRO A 8 59.78 5.10 -4.96
CA PRO A 8 60.60 3.92 -5.19
C PRO A 8 62.08 4.15 -4.83
N PHE A 9 62.79 3.08 -4.55
CA PHE A 9 64.22 3.12 -4.30
C PHE A 9 64.97 3.73 -5.50
N ALA A 10 66.04 4.49 -5.23
CA ALA A 10 66.86 5.12 -6.27
C ALA A 10 66.07 5.93 -7.33
N THR A 11 64.92 6.53 -7.01
CA THR A 11 64.18 7.41 -7.95
C THR A 11 65.09 8.50 -8.54
N GLN A 12 65.92 9.14 -7.71
CA GLN A 12 66.90 10.16 -8.12
C GLN A 12 68.29 9.59 -8.46
N GLY A 13 68.50 8.28 -8.27
CA GLY A 13 69.77 7.62 -8.57
C GLY A 13 69.82 7.10 -10.00
N ASP A 14 71.05 6.87 -10.48
CA ASP A 14 71.29 6.20 -11.76
C ASP A 14 70.72 4.78 -11.72
N LYS A 15 70.02 4.44 -12.80
CA LYS A 15 69.35 3.14 -13.00
C LYS A 15 69.61 2.66 -14.43
N ALA A 16 69.74 1.36 -14.58
CA ALA A 16 69.74 0.68 -15.87
C ALA A 16 68.56 -0.32 -15.92
N SER A 17 67.93 -0.44 -17.09
CA SER A 17 66.87 -1.42 -17.31
C SER A 17 67.43 -2.84 -17.28
N ILE A 18 66.70 -3.76 -16.64
CA ILE A 18 67.09 -5.16 -16.57
C ILE A 18 66.29 -5.96 -17.61
N PRO A 19 66.96 -6.66 -18.54
CA PRO A 19 66.28 -7.52 -19.50
C PRO A 19 65.49 -8.62 -18.80
N VAL A 20 64.37 -9.05 -19.38
CA VAL A 20 63.66 -10.23 -18.90
C VAL A 20 64.39 -11.51 -19.30
N GLU A 21 64.75 -11.60 -20.57
CA GLU A 21 65.42 -12.77 -21.16
C GLU A 21 66.86 -12.96 -20.67
N ILE A 22 67.32 -14.21 -20.65
CA ILE A 22 68.71 -14.56 -20.30
C ILE A 22 69.67 -13.90 -21.29
N GLN A 23 70.70 -13.22 -20.77
CA GLN A 23 71.66 -12.53 -21.61
C GLN A 23 72.82 -13.47 -22.00
N PRO A 24 73.19 -13.56 -23.29
CA PRO A 24 74.27 -14.44 -23.75
C PRO A 24 75.65 -14.10 -23.18
N ASP A 25 75.84 -12.86 -22.74
CA ASP A 25 77.08 -12.35 -22.17
C ASP A 25 77.19 -12.62 -20.65
N GLY A 26 76.25 -13.37 -20.07
CA GLY A 26 76.19 -13.70 -18.65
C GLY A 26 75.76 -12.54 -17.75
N SER A 27 75.31 -11.41 -18.31
CA SER A 27 74.83 -10.28 -17.51
C SER A 27 73.47 -10.54 -16.87
N VAL A 28 73.19 -9.83 -15.77
CA VAL A 28 71.95 -9.99 -14.99
C VAL A 28 70.69 -9.77 -15.85
N SER A 29 69.72 -10.67 -15.68
CA SER A 29 68.36 -10.56 -16.22
C SER A 29 67.33 -10.97 -15.17
N TYR A 30 66.05 -10.66 -15.38
CA TYR A 30 64.99 -11.09 -14.46
C TYR A 30 64.80 -12.61 -14.43
N THR A 31 65.03 -13.30 -15.56
CA THR A 31 64.90 -14.77 -15.63
C THR A 31 66.08 -15.47 -14.98
N GLN A 32 67.31 -15.00 -15.21
CA GLN A 32 68.53 -15.67 -14.74
C GLN A 32 69.00 -15.19 -13.36
N GLY A 33 68.69 -13.94 -13.00
CA GLY A 33 69.32 -13.25 -11.88
C GLY A 33 70.82 -12.97 -12.12
N TYR A 34 71.56 -12.71 -11.05
CA TYR A 34 73.02 -12.68 -11.09
C TYR A 34 73.55 -14.10 -11.23
N GLY A 35 74.13 -14.42 -12.39
CA GLY A 35 74.64 -15.76 -12.71
C GLY A 35 76.01 -16.08 -12.11
N TYR A 36 76.55 -17.25 -12.46
CA TYR A 36 77.83 -17.79 -11.96
C TYR A 36 79.01 -16.81 -12.08
N ASP A 37 79.04 -16.00 -13.14
CA ASP A 37 80.16 -15.07 -13.35
C ASP A 37 80.25 -13.98 -12.27
N TYR A 38 79.19 -13.74 -11.49
CA TYR A 38 79.17 -12.77 -10.37
C TYR A 38 79.67 -13.34 -9.04
N GLU A 39 79.88 -14.67 -8.92
CA GLU A 39 80.46 -15.29 -7.73
C GLU A 39 81.93 -15.71 -7.92
N ARG A 40 82.46 -15.54 -9.12
CA ARG A 40 83.87 -15.80 -9.43
C ARG A 40 84.80 -14.86 -8.68
N ASP A 41 86.02 -15.32 -8.44
CA ASP A 41 87.06 -14.53 -7.78
C ASP A 41 87.50 -13.36 -8.68
N GLN A 42 87.24 -12.13 -8.22
CA GLN A 42 87.48 -10.90 -8.98
C GLN A 42 88.97 -10.58 -9.19
N VAL A 43 89.87 -11.18 -8.41
CA VAL A 43 91.31 -10.93 -8.48
C VAL A 43 91.96 -11.87 -9.50
N THR A 44 91.44 -13.09 -9.62
CA THR A 44 92.12 -14.17 -10.33
C THR A 44 91.39 -14.64 -11.59
N ASP A 45 90.08 -14.41 -11.73
CA ASP A 45 89.30 -14.83 -12.89
C ASP A 45 88.90 -13.62 -13.77
N PRO A 46 89.45 -13.47 -14.98
CA PRO A 46 89.10 -12.36 -15.88
C PRO A 46 87.66 -12.40 -16.40
N ALA A 47 86.94 -13.52 -16.22
CA ALA A 47 85.52 -13.64 -16.54
C ALA A 47 84.60 -13.20 -15.38
N ALA A 48 85.16 -12.85 -14.20
CA ALA A 48 84.38 -12.35 -13.08
C ALA A 48 83.65 -11.05 -13.41
N LYS A 49 82.43 -10.89 -12.90
CA LYS A 49 81.60 -9.70 -13.09
C LYS A 49 81.32 -9.02 -11.74
N ASP A 50 81.39 -7.69 -11.75
CA ASP A 50 80.96 -6.87 -10.63
C ASP A 50 79.45 -6.66 -10.62
N ILE A 51 78.86 -6.59 -9.44
CA ILE A 51 77.46 -6.13 -9.29
C ILE A 51 77.40 -4.66 -9.68
N GLU A 52 76.76 -4.39 -10.82
CA GLU A 52 76.64 -3.04 -11.34
C GLU A 52 75.63 -2.24 -10.51
N ARG A 53 76.06 -1.11 -9.93
CA ARG A 53 75.25 -0.29 -9.02
C ARG A 53 73.94 0.15 -9.66
N GLU A 54 73.99 0.62 -10.89
CA GLU A 54 72.84 1.09 -11.67
C GLU A 54 71.85 -0.04 -11.98
N LYS A 55 72.34 -1.28 -12.16
CA LYS A 55 71.47 -2.45 -12.35
C LYS A 55 70.84 -2.88 -11.04
N MET A 56 71.61 -2.94 -9.95
CA MET A 56 71.09 -3.22 -8.61
C MET A 56 70.04 -2.17 -8.18
N ASN A 57 70.31 -0.89 -8.46
CA ASN A 57 69.35 0.18 -8.26
C ASN A 57 68.08 -0.02 -9.08
N GLY A 58 68.20 -0.42 -10.35
CA GLY A 58 67.08 -0.75 -11.23
C GLY A 58 66.20 -1.86 -10.64
N ILE A 59 66.80 -2.97 -10.22
CA ILE A 59 66.07 -4.10 -9.59
C ILE A 59 65.29 -3.64 -8.36
N PHE A 60 65.95 -2.91 -7.45
CA PHE A 60 65.27 -2.41 -6.24
C PHE A 60 64.22 -1.35 -6.56
N HIS A 61 64.45 -0.53 -7.57
CA HIS A 61 63.46 0.43 -8.06
C HIS A 61 62.20 -0.28 -8.52
N ASP A 62 62.32 -1.23 -9.44
CA ASP A 62 61.20 -1.94 -10.05
C ASP A 62 60.38 -2.69 -8.99
N ILE A 63 61.05 -3.36 -8.03
CA ILE A 63 60.40 -4.04 -6.91
C ILE A 63 59.66 -3.05 -6.01
N THR A 64 60.32 -1.96 -5.60
CA THR A 64 59.71 -0.99 -4.67
C THR A 64 58.63 -0.15 -5.33
N GLU A 65 58.70 0.08 -6.63
CA GLU A 65 57.62 0.67 -7.42
C GLU A 65 56.40 -0.25 -7.46
N ALA A 66 56.56 -1.52 -7.85
CA ALA A 66 55.47 -2.48 -7.88
C ALA A 66 54.80 -2.65 -6.50
N ILE A 67 55.60 -2.74 -5.43
CA ILE A 67 55.07 -2.78 -4.06
C ILE A 67 54.36 -1.47 -3.70
N GLY A 68 54.95 -0.32 -4.05
CA GLY A 68 54.39 1.00 -3.79
C GLY A 68 53.04 1.23 -4.46
N GLU A 69 52.86 0.75 -5.69
CA GLU A 69 51.58 0.78 -6.39
C GLU A 69 50.51 -0.03 -5.65
N ILE A 70 50.83 -1.26 -5.25
CA ILE A 70 49.91 -2.12 -4.47
C ILE A 70 49.58 -1.49 -3.13
N GLN A 71 50.57 -0.94 -2.41
CA GLN A 71 50.36 -0.28 -1.13
C GLN A 71 49.47 0.97 -1.25
N ARG A 72 49.53 1.67 -2.39
CA ARG A 72 48.79 2.91 -2.64
C ARG A 72 47.37 2.67 -3.16
N PHE A 73 47.18 1.69 -4.04
CA PHE A 73 45.90 1.42 -4.70
C PHE A 73 45.18 0.19 -4.16
N GLY A 74 45.83 -0.61 -3.31
CA GLY A 74 45.34 -1.88 -2.78
C GLY A 74 45.52 -3.06 -3.74
N PHE A 75 45.72 -2.79 -5.04
CA PHE A 75 45.83 -3.79 -6.11
C PHE A 75 46.94 -3.42 -7.10
N PRO A 76 47.55 -4.40 -7.78
CA PRO A 76 48.48 -4.14 -8.87
C PRO A 76 47.81 -3.31 -9.96
N LYS A 77 48.54 -2.37 -10.57
CA LYS A 77 48.04 -1.63 -11.71
C LYS A 77 47.97 -2.54 -12.94
N TRP A 78 46.96 -2.34 -13.78
CA TRP A 78 46.90 -3.02 -15.07
C TRP A 78 47.99 -2.51 -16.00
N ASP A 79 48.66 -3.42 -16.70
CA ASP A 79 49.70 -3.14 -17.68
C ASP A 79 49.60 -4.10 -18.89
N GLU A 80 50.01 -3.62 -20.06
CA GLU A 80 50.01 -4.42 -21.30
C GLU A 80 50.96 -5.62 -21.21
N ALA A 81 52.12 -5.45 -20.55
CA ALA A 81 53.11 -6.49 -20.34
C ALA A 81 52.65 -7.57 -19.34
N GLY A 82 51.62 -7.28 -18.53
CA GLY A 82 51.03 -8.24 -17.59
C GLY A 82 50.08 -9.24 -18.25
N LYS A 83 49.81 -9.10 -19.55
CA LYS A 83 48.98 -10.05 -20.29
C LYS A 83 49.72 -11.37 -20.53
N PRO A 84 49.01 -12.51 -20.53
CA PRO A 84 47.58 -12.65 -20.27
C PRO A 84 47.27 -12.75 -18.76
N TYR A 85 46.18 -12.11 -18.32
CA TYR A 85 45.75 -12.16 -16.92
C TYR A 85 44.93 -13.43 -16.61
N ALA A 86 45.25 -14.13 -15.52
CA ALA A 86 44.48 -15.30 -15.07
C ALA A 86 43.06 -14.91 -14.60
N ILE A 87 42.14 -15.88 -14.59
CA ILE A 87 40.79 -15.68 -14.05
C ILE A 87 40.85 -15.24 -12.58
N ARG A 88 39.96 -14.34 -12.17
CA ARG A 88 39.90 -13.72 -10.83
C ARG A 88 41.05 -12.79 -10.47
N THR A 89 42.03 -12.57 -11.34
CA THR A 89 43.06 -11.53 -11.13
C THR A 89 42.38 -10.17 -10.93
N ILE A 90 42.84 -9.41 -9.94
CA ILE A 90 42.31 -8.09 -9.61
C ILE A 90 43.36 -7.03 -9.94
N VAL A 91 42.95 -6.02 -10.70
CA VAL A 91 43.83 -4.92 -11.13
C VAL A 91 43.18 -3.56 -10.92
N TYR A 92 44.01 -2.54 -10.70
CA TYR A 92 43.60 -1.14 -10.70
C TYR A 92 43.82 -0.52 -12.09
N HIS A 93 42.78 0.05 -12.68
CA HIS A 93 42.84 0.68 -14.01
C HIS A 93 41.81 1.81 -14.14
N LYS A 94 42.23 2.98 -14.67
CA LYS A 94 41.37 4.16 -14.90
C LYS A 94 40.49 4.53 -13.69
N ASN A 95 41.10 4.59 -12.50
CA ASN A 95 40.45 4.91 -11.22
C ASN A 95 39.38 3.92 -10.75
N LYS A 96 39.48 2.68 -11.21
CA LYS A 96 38.54 1.59 -10.88
C LYS A 96 39.30 0.31 -10.59
N VAL A 97 38.68 -0.56 -9.82
CA VAL A 97 39.18 -1.91 -9.55
C VAL A 97 38.42 -2.89 -10.43
N TRP A 98 39.13 -3.80 -11.08
CA TRP A 98 38.57 -4.75 -12.03
C TRP A 98 39.00 -6.17 -11.69
N GLN A 99 38.07 -7.12 -11.76
CA GLN A 99 38.34 -8.55 -11.63
C GLN A 99 38.16 -9.27 -12.96
N SER A 100 39.16 -10.06 -13.36
CA SER A 100 39.09 -10.88 -14.58
C SER A 100 38.05 -11.99 -14.42
N LYS A 101 37.20 -12.16 -15.43
CA LYS A 101 36.13 -13.18 -15.49
C LYS A 101 36.48 -14.36 -16.39
N VAL A 102 37.59 -14.31 -17.11
CA VAL A 102 38.02 -15.33 -18.08
C VAL A 102 39.47 -15.73 -17.82
N GLU A 103 39.83 -16.95 -18.20
CA GLU A 103 41.22 -17.38 -18.25
C GLU A 103 41.95 -16.70 -19.41
N ASN A 104 43.27 -16.54 -19.28
CA ASN A 104 44.14 -15.94 -20.30
C ASN A 104 43.61 -14.62 -20.88
N ASN A 105 43.21 -13.70 -20.00
CA ASN A 105 42.58 -12.45 -20.39
C ASN A 105 43.59 -11.45 -20.99
N ASN A 106 43.47 -11.21 -22.30
CA ASN A 106 44.31 -10.29 -23.06
C ASN A 106 43.64 -8.92 -23.33
N ILE A 107 42.44 -8.70 -22.78
CA ILE A 107 41.62 -7.51 -23.06
C ILE A 107 41.89 -6.45 -21.99
N GLU A 108 42.00 -5.18 -22.39
CA GLU A 108 42.10 -4.05 -21.45
C GLU A 108 40.82 -3.94 -20.59
N PRO A 109 40.90 -3.62 -19.28
CA PRO A 109 39.74 -3.56 -18.39
C PRO A 109 38.63 -2.62 -18.89
N VAL A 110 37.47 -3.22 -19.17
CA VAL A 110 36.25 -2.55 -19.60
C VAL A 110 35.02 -3.36 -19.19
N ALA A 111 33.89 -2.70 -18.96
CA ALA A 111 32.64 -3.38 -18.59
C ALA A 111 32.23 -4.39 -19.68
N GLY A 112 32.08 -5.66 -19.30
CA GLY A 112 31.65 -6.70 -20.25
C GLY A 112 31.87 -8.13 -19.76
N ASN A 113 32.14 -9.03 -20.72
CA ASN A 113 32.29 -10.45 -20.43
C ASN A 113 33.63 -10.79 -19.79
N ALA A 114 34.71 -10.09 -20.17
CA ALA A 114 36.07 -10.37 -19.71
C ALA A 114 36.39 -9.78 -18.32
N TRP A 115 35.74 -8.68 -17.93
CA TRP A 115 36.03 -7.98 -16.67
C TRP A 115 34.75 -7.62 -15.90
N ALA A 116 34.82 -7.71 -14.57
CA ALA A 116 33.85 -7.17 -13.64
C ALA A 116 34.44 -5.96 -12.92
N GLU A 117 33.73 -4.82 -12.92
CA GLU A 117 34.09 -3.68 -12.07
C GLU A 117 33.74 -3.99 -10.61
N LEU A 118 34.72 -3.87 -9.71
CA LEU A 118 34.52 -3.98 -8.27
C LEU A 118 34.23 -2.58 -7.72
N LYS A 119 32.96 -2.30 -7.41
CA LYS A 119 32.50 -1.00 -6.90
C LYS A 119 32.67 -0.94 -5.37
N ALA A 120 33.10 0.23 -4.88
CA ALA A 120 33.16 0.51 -3.44
C ALA A 120 31.75 0.64 -2.83
N ASP A 121 30.82 1.23 -3.58
CA ASP A 121 29.43 1.40 -3.18
C ASP A 121 28.53 0.51 -4.07
N ILE A 122 27.83 -0.43 -3.46
CA ILE A 122 26.87 -1.29 -4.14
C ILE A 122 25.48 -0.71 -3.91
N THR A 123 24.75 -0.42 -4.99
CA THR A 123 23.38 0.08 -4.91
C THR A 123 22.37 -1.04 -4.72
N ALA A 124 21.23 -0.75 -4.09
CA ALA A 124 20.17 -1.74 -3.87
C ALA A 124 19.72 -2.44 -5.18
N ASN A 125 19.69 -1.70 -6.29
CA ASN A 125 19.36 -2.25 -7.60
C ASN A 125 20.35 -3.31 -8.09
N GLU A 126 21.65 -3.15 -7.80
CA GLU A 126 22.70 -4.07 -8.24
C GLU A 126 22.69 -5.40 -7.48
N VAL A 127 22.13 -5.42 -6.26
CA VAL A 127 21.97 -6.64 -5.44
C VAL A 127 20.56 -7.22 -5.47
N GLY A 128 19.68 -6.66 -6.30
CA GLY A 128 18.29 -7.08 -6.37
C GLY A 128 17.53 -6.84 -5.06
N ALA A 129 17.85 -5.79 -4.32
CA ALA A 129 17.12 -5.32 -3.15
C ALA A 129 16.32 -4.06 -3.48
N TYR A 130 15.27 -3.77 -2.70
CA TYR A 130 14.59 -2.48 -2.76
C TYR A 130 15.23 -1.54 -1.75
N ASN A 131 15.47 -0.29 -2.13
CA ASN A 131 15.79 0.73 -1.14
C ASN A 131 14.54 1.10 -0.32
N LYS A 132 14.74 1.72 0.86
CA LYS A 132 13.64 2.06 1.78
C LYS A 132 12.55 2.90 1.12
N ALA A 133 12.91 3.89 0.32
CA ALA A 133 11.94 4.75 -0.36
C ALA A 133 11.13 4.00 -1.43
N GLU A 134 11.74 3.06 -2.15
CA GLU A 134 11.05 2.18 -3.09
C GLU A 134 10.12 1.21 -2.37
N ALA A 135 10.57 0.64 -1.24
CA ALA A 135 9.79 -0.27 -0.44
C ALA A 135 8.55 0.43 0.16
N ASP A 136 8.73 1.62 0.73
CA ASP A 136 7.64 2.42 1.33
C ASP A 136 6.58 2.87 0.30
N LYS A 137 6.99 3.04 -0.97
CA LYS A 137 6.07 3.33 -2.07
C LYS A 137 5.32 2.09 -2.55
N ARG A 138 5.97 0.93 -2.57
CA ARG A 138 5.45 -0.29 -3.21
C ARG A 138 4.65 -1.18 -2.27
N PHE A 139 4.98 -1.18 -0.97
CA PHE A 139 4.49 -2.19 -0.04
C PHE A 139 3.84 -1.58 1.20
N GLN A 140 2.97 -2.36 1.84
CA GLN A 140 2.32 -2.05 3.11
C GLN A 140 2.31 -3.27 4.05
N PRO A 141 2.22 -3.08 5.38
CA PRO A 141 2.19 -4.18 6.36
C PRO A 141 1.07 -5.19 6.07
N LEU A 142 1.39 -6.48 6.20
CA LEU A 142 0.42 -7.57 6.05
C LEU A 142 -0.69 -7.47 7.11
N GLY A 143 -1.95 -7.63 6.69
CA GLY A 143 -3.12 -7.54 7.58
C GLY A 143 -4.39 -8.04 6.89
N ASN A 144 -5.50 -8.10 7.64
CA ASN A 144 -6.79 -8.55 7.11
C ASN A 144 -7.47 -7.40 6.35
N TYR A 145 -7.17 -7.29 5.06
CA TYR A 145 -7.71 -6.26 4.18
C TYR A 145 -8.59 -6.87 3.08
N THR A 146 -9.76 -6.30 2.84
CA THR A 146 -10.63 -6.68 1.71
C THR A 146 -10.34 -5.80 0.49
N PRO A 147 -10.29 -6.36 -0.74
CA PRO A 147 -10.07 -5.58 -1.96
C PRO A 147 -11.16 -4.53 -2.20
N SER A 148 -10.76 -3.29 -2.55
CA SER A 148 -11.69 -2.25 -3.01
C SER A 148 -12.53 -2.74 -4.19
N GLY A 149 -13.85 -2.60 -4.10
CA GLY A 149 -14.83 -3.06 -5.09
C GLY A 149 -15.64 -4.30 -4.68
N TYR A 150 -15.21 -5.05 -3.66
CA TYR A 150 -15.91 -6.24 -3.14
C TYR A 150 -16.59 -6.01 -1.77
N SER A 151 -16.60 -4.78 -1.27
CA SER A 151 -17.20 -4.42 0.01
C SER A 151 -17.91 -3.07 -0.06
N TYR A 152 -18.92 -2.89 0.80
CA TYR A 152 -19.59 -1.62 1.02
C TYR A 152 -19.18 -1.09 2.41
N SER A 153 -18.91 0.21 2.52
CA SER A 153 -18.77 0.82 3.85
C SER A 153 -20.11 0.76 4.60
N LYS A 154 -20.06 0.73 5.94
CA LYS A 154 -21.29 0.76 6.76
C LYS A 154 -22.23 1.92 6.38
N ALA A 155 -21.68 3.12 6.15
CA ALA A 155 -22.45 4.29 5.72
C ALA A 155 -23.10 4.13 4.34
N GLU A 156 -22.42 3.50 3.39
CA GLU A 156 -23.00 3.19 2.07
C GLU A 156 -24.10 2.14 2.18
N THR A 157 -23.91 1.11 3.01
CA THR A 157 -24.92 0.08 3.27
C THR A 157 -26.19 0.70 3.86
N ASP A 158 -26.06 1.55 4.88
CA ASP A 158 -27.20 2.21 5.55
C ASP A 158 -27.98 3.16 4.62
N THR A 159 -27.30 3.73 3.62
CA THR A 159 -27.92 4.63 2.64
C THR A 159 -28.62 3.87 1.51
N LYS A 160 -28.01 2.78 1.02
CA LYS A 160 -28.45 2.06 -0.18
C LYS A 160 -29.39 0.89 0.13
N TYR A 161 -29.29 0.31 1.33
CA TYR A 161 -29.98 -0.91 1.68
C TYR A 161 -30.78 -0.76 2.99
N GLN A 162 -31.81 -1.58 3.14
CA GLN A 162 -32.62 -1.69 4.36
C GLN A 162 -32.71 -3.16 4.79
N PRO A 163 -32.94 -3.47 6.08
CA PRO A 163 -33.13 -4.84 6.54
C PRO A 163 -34.23 -5.55 5.74
N LYS A 164 -34.10 -6.86 5.52
CA LYS A 164 -35.15 -7.67 4.88
C LYS A 164 -36.33 -7.84 5.83
N GLY A 165 -37.56 -7.66 5.32
CA GLY A 165 -38.79 -7.71 6.12
C GLY A 165 -40.05 -7.47 5.27
N ASN A 166 -41.23 -7.68 5.86
CA ASN A 166 -42.52 -7.41 5.22
C ASN A 166 -42.84 -5.91 5.31
N TYR A 167 -42.49 -5.13 4.30
CA TYR A 167 -42.76 -3.69 4.25
C TYR A 167 -43.96 -3.38 3.35
N ALA A 168 -44.95 -2.66 3.89
CA ALA A 168 -46.01 -2.05 3.09
C ALA A 168 -45.46 -0.89 2.23
N PRO A 169 -46.11 -0.52 1.11
CA PRO A 169 -45.69 0.62 0.30
C PRO A 169 -45.63 1.90 1.13
N ALA A 170 -44.64 2.75 0.86
CA ALA A 170 -44.59 4.10 1.43
C ALA A 170 -45.78 4.91 0.90
N GLY A 171 -46.79 5.08 1.75
CA GLY A 171 -47.96 5.93 1.54
C GLY A 171 -48.43 6.48 2.87
N ASN A 172 -48.88 7.73 2.90
CA ASN A 172 -49.52 8.30 4.08
C ASN A 172 -50.91 7.64 4.24
N TYR A 173 -50.96 6.54 4.96
CA TYR A 173 -52.22 5.87 5.31
C TYR A 173 -52.69 6.39 6.68
N ALA A 174 -53.66 7.31 6.66
CA ALA A 174 -54.53 7.52 7.81
C ALA A 174 -55.68 6.49 7.73
N ASN A 175 -55.99 5.82 8.84
CA ASN A 175 -57.15 4.95 8.92
C ASN A 175 -58.43 5.77 8.68
N LYS A 176 -59.29 5.31 7.76
CA LYS A 176 -60.58 5.93 7.45
C LYS A 176 -61.50 5.74 8.65
N GLY A 177 -61.61 6.77 9.50
CA GLY A 177 -62.52 6.77 10.65
C GLY A 177 -62.31 7.92 11.63
N ASP A 178 -61.05 8.25 11.98
CA ASP A 178 -60.76 9.09 13.15
C ASP A 178 -59.70 10.19 12.91
N SER A 179 -59.71 10.90 11.77
CA SER A 179 -58.72 11.98 11.56
C SER A 179 -59.33 13.28 11.03
N TYR A 180 -58.98 14.38 11.72
CA TYR A 180 -59.25 15.76 11.31
C TYR A 180 -58.30 16.16 10.18
N THR A 181 -58.79 16.96 9.23
CA THR A 181 -57.93 17.59 8.22
C THR A 181 -56.98 18.58 8.89
N LYS A 182 -55.82 18.87 8.26
CA LYS A 182 -54.79 19.76 8.80
C LYS A 182 -55.36 21.13 9.24
N THR A 183 -56.25 21.68 8.43
CA THR A 183 -56.99 22.93 8.72
C THR A 183 -57.89 22.81 9.96
N GLU A 184 -58.53 21.66 10.19
CA GLU A 184 -59.38 21.41 11.35
C GLU A 184 -58.59 21.20 12.65
N SER A 185 -57.37 20.66 12.57
CA SER A 185 -56.47 20.48 13.72
C SER A 185 -55.82 21.80 14.15
N ASP A 186 -55.37 22.62 13.19
CA ASP A 186 -54.69 23.89 13.44
C ASP A 186 -55.63 24.95 14.06
N GLY A 187 -56.94 24.83 13.83
CA GLY A 187 -57.96 25.72 14.42
C GLY A 187 -58.45 25.33 15.82
N ARG A 188 -58.19 24.10 16.30
CA ARG A 188 -58.70 23.60 17.60
C ARG A 188 -57.62 23.33 18.65
N TYR A 189 -56.36 23.20 18.28
CA TYR A 189 -55.28 22.88 19.22
C TYR A 189 -54.01 23.68 18.93
N GLN A 190 -53.40 24.25 19.96
CA GLN A 190 -52.08 24.87 19.86
C GLN A 190 -50.97 23.82 19.88
N ALA A 191 -49.87 24.09 19.16
CA ALA A 191 -48.72 23.19 19.07
C ALA A 191 -48.11 22.89 20.45
N LYS A 192 -47.93 21.61 20.76
CA LYS A 192 -47.34 21.15 22.02
C LYS A 192 -45.81 21.28 21.96
N GLY A 193 -45.27 22.30 22.63
CA GLY A 193 -43.84 22.45 22.94
C GLY A 193 -43.37 23.89 22.73
N SER A 194 -43.32 24.74 23.77
CA SER A 194 -42.10 24.84 24.60
C SER A 194 -42.46 25.34 26.01
N TYR A 195 -42.78 24.43 26.94
CA TYR A 195 -42.81 24.80 28.35
C TYR A 195 -41.37 24.75 28.87
N GLN A 196 -40.77 25.91 29.14
CA GLN A 196 -39.69 25.97 30.15
C GLN A 196 -40.32 25.67 31.51
N PRO A 197 -39.79 24.72 32.30
CA PRO A 197 -40.14 24.63 33.71
C PRO A 197 -39.77 25.95 34.39
N SER A 198 -40.65 26.49 35.23
CA SER A 198 -40.32 27.65 36.06
C SER A 198 -39.22 27.25 37.05
N GLY A 199 -38.03 27.83 36.89
CA GLY A 199 -36.84 27.57 37.70
C GLY A 199 -35.62 28.32 37.15
N ASP A 200 -34.66 28.66 38.02
CA ASP A 200 -33.44 29.37 37.66
C ASP A 200 -32.48 28.46 36.87
N TYR A 201 -32.71 28.35 35.56
CA TYR A 201 -31.76 27.68 34.65
C TYR A 201 -30.82 28.70 34.04
N ALA A 202 -29.51 28.46 34.18
CA ALA A 202 -28.50 29.28 33.53
C ALA A 202 -28.66 29.21 32.01
N THR A 203 -29.04 30.34 31.39
CA THR A 203 -29.09 30.45 29.92
C THR A 203 -27.68 30.31 29.35
N ASN A 204 -27.55 29.96 28.08
CA ASN A 204 -26.25 30.00 27.39
C ASN A 204 -25.57 31.37 27.53
N SER A 205 -26.36 32.45 27.64
CA SER A 205 -25.85 33.80 27.94
C SER A 205 -25.28 33.89 29.35
N ALA A 206 -26.00 33.43 30.38
CA ALA A 206 -25.53 33.43 31.77
C ALA A 206 -24.30 32.52 31.97
N LEU A 207 -24.25 31.37 31.30
CA LEU A 207 -23.09 30.47 31.32
C LEU A 207 -21.87 31.12 30.66
N ASN A 208 -22.04 31.73 29.47
CA ASN A 208 -20.94 32.41 28.79
C ASN A 208 -20.43 33.63 29.57
N SER A 209 -21.31 34.43 30.17
CA SER A 209 -20.94 35.56 31.01
C SER A 209 -20.23 35.11 32.29
N GLY A 210 -20.74 34.07 32.97
CA GLY A 210 -20.13 33.53 34.18
C GLY A 210 -18.77 32.87 33.94
N LEU A 211 -18.61 32.14 32.83
CA LEU A 211 -17.34 31.51 32.45
C LEU A 211 -16.28 32.54 32.02
N ASN A 212 -16.69 33.60 31.31
CA ASN A 212 -15.78 34.70 30.97
C ASN A 212 -15.27 35.46 32.21
N ASN A 213 -16.01 35.43 33.32
CA ASN A 213 -15.61 36.04 34.59
C ASN A 213 -14.75 35.13 35.48
N LYS A 214 -14.58 33.84 35.17
CA LYS A 214 -13.79 32.90 36.01
C LYS A 214 -12.28 33.02 35.81
N PHE A 215 -11.83 33.66 34.73
CA PHE A 215 -10.42 33.95 34.51
C PHE A 215 -10.31 35.29 33.78
N ASP A 216 -10.01 36.35 34.53
CA ASP A 216 -9.83 37.68 33.97
C ASP A 216 -8.51 37.74 33.17
N LYS A 217 -8.63 37.54 31.86
CA LYS A 217 -7.49 37.62 30.92
C LYS A 217 -6.84 39.02 30.93
N GLY A 218 -7.54 40.06 31.42
CA GLY A 218 -6.99 41.40 31.61
C GLY A 218 -5.92 41.47 32.69
N ASN A 219 -5.95 40.56 33.68
CA ASN A 219 -4.95 40.48 34.75
C ASN A 219 -3.72 39.63 34.38
N VAL A 220 -3.56 39.22 33.11
CA VAL A 220 -2.37 38.51 32.62
C VAL A 220 -1.38 39.50 32.01
N ALA A 221 -0.27 39.76 32.72
CA ALA A 221 0.77 40.68 32.27
C ALA A 221 1.82 39.96 31.40
N GLN A 222 2.25 40.61 30.31
CA GLN A 222 3.26 40.09 29.38
C GLN A 222 4.69 40.53 29.72
N ASN A 223 4.89 41.26 30.83
CA ASN A 223 6.17 41.79 31.27
C ASN A 223 6.38 41.53 32.77
N THR A 224 7.62 41.61 33.23
CA THR A 224 7.98 41.58 34.65
C THR A 224 7.56 42.87 35.37
N GLY A 225 7.09 42.78 36.61
CA GLY A 225 6.70 43.95 37.41
C GLY A 225 6.35 43.58 38.85
N THR A 226 6.01 44.59 39.67
CA THR A 226 5.72 44.47 41.11
C THR A 226 4.22 44.32 41.43
N SER A 227 3.40 44.03 40.43
CA SER A 227 1.94 43.97 40.57
C SER A 227 1.51 42.89 41.57
N THR A 228 0.62 43.25 42.50
CA THR A 228 0.03 42.32 43.48
C THR A 228 -1.32 41.75 43.03
N VAL A 229 -1.82 42.17 41.87
CA VAL A 229 -3.15 41.78 41.34
C VAL A 229 -3.10 41.16 39.94
N HIS A 230 -1.94 41.19 39.26
CA HIS A 230 -1.74 40.58 37.94
C HIS A 230 -0.81 39.36 38.03
N VAL A 231 -1.05 38.36 37.19
CA VAL A 231 -0.18 37.17 37.03
C VAL A 231 0.68 37.30 35.78
N MET A 232 1.91 36.80 35.82
CA MET A 232 2.82 36.80 34.67
C MET A 232 2.40 35.73 33.64
N SER A 233 2.44 36.07 32.36
CA SER A 233 2.19 35.09 31.29
C SER A 233 3.25 33.99 31.28
N GLN A 234 2.92 32.81 30.72
CA GLN A 234 3.89 31.71 30.55
C GLN A 234 5.13 32.18 29.78
N LYS A 235 4.95 33.00 28.74
CA LYS A 235 6.06 33.57 27.95
C LYS A 235 6.92 34.50 28.81
N ALA A 236 6.30 35.42 29.54
CA ALA A 236 7.03 36.35 30.40
C ALA A 236 7.78 35.62 31.53
N SER A 237 7.19 34.57 32.09
CA SER A 237 7.84 33.69 33.06
C SER A 237 9.02 32.94 32.44
N THR A 238 8.86 32.43 31.22
CA THR A 238 9.94 31.72 30.49
C THR A 238 11.09 32.66 30.16
N ASP A 239 10.80 33.88 29.72
CA ASP A 239 11.82 34.88 29.36
C ASP A 239 12.54 35.43 30.62
N ALA A 240 11.83 35.57 31.75
CA ALA A 240 12.38 36.09 33.00
C ALA A 240 13.11 35.03 33.85
N PHE A 241 12.64 33.78 33.84
CA PHE A 241 13.22 32.67 34.61
C PHE A 241 14.21 31.83 33.81
N GLN A 242 14.45 32.12 32.52
CA GLN A 242 15.64 31.63 31.84
C GLN A 242 16.89 32.29 32.47
N PRO A 243 17.84 31.53 33.04
CA PRO A 243 19.05 32.12 33.59
C PRO A 243 19.83 32.81 32.48
N LYS A 244 20.00 34.14 32.58
CA LYS A 244 20.95 34.90 31.76
C LYS A 244 22.38 34.52 32.15
N GLY A 245 22.85 33.39 31.63
CA GLY A 245 24.25 32.97 31.65
C GLY A 245 24.82 32.98 30.23
N ASN A 246 26.07 33.44 30.08
CA ASN A 246 26.77 33.58 28.81
C ASN A 246 26.82 32.27 28.02
N TYR A 247 25.93 32.09 27.05
CA TYR A 247 26.00 30.96 26.12
C TYR A 247 27.12 31.18 25.09
N GLN A 248 27.99 30.20 24.96
CA GLN A 248 29.03 30.12 23.92
C GLN A 248 28.39 29.94 22.52
N PRO A 249 29.06 30.38 21.43
CA PRO A 249 28.53 30.28 20.07
C PRO A 249 28.24 28.83 19.67
N LYS A 250 27.22 28.66 18.82
CA LYS A 250 26.71 27.36 18.35
C LYS A 250 27.82 26.50 17.74
N GLY A 251 28.12 25.36 18.39
CA GLY A 251 29.04 24.32 17.93
C GLY A 251 28.82 23.02 18.71
N ASN A 252 29.17 21.87 18.13
CA ASN A 252 28.99 20.56 18.76
C ASN A 252 30.08 20.31 19.80
N TYR A 253 29.77 20.53 21.08
CA TYR A 253 30.67 20.21 22.19
C TYR A 253 29.97 19.27 23.17
N ALA A 254 30.69 18.23 23.62
CA ALA A 254 30.23 17.31 24.65
C ALA A 254 30.58 17.85 26.05
N LEU A 255 29.61 17.85 26.97
CA LEU A 255 29.79 18.34 28.35
C LEU A 255 30.46 17.28 29.24
N VAL A 256 31.46 17.71 30.01
CA VAL A 256 32.16 16.90 31.03
C VAL A 256 31.19 16.45 32.11
N GLY A 257 31.12 15.13 32.34
CA GLY A 257 30.28 14.51 33.38
C GLY A 257 28.95 13.93 32.91
N ALA A 258 28.60 14.05 31.61
CA ALA A 258 27.38 13.47 31.03
C ALA A 258 27.63 12.23 30.14
N SER A 259 28.80 11.61 30.23
CA SER A 259 29.16 10.42 29.45
C SER A 259 29.63 9.28 30.34
N TYR A 260 29.03 8.10 30.15
CA TYR A 260 29.61 6.84 30.60
C TYR A 260 30.89 6.59 29.82
N THR A 261 31.95 6.14 30.49
CA THR A 261 33.11 5.57 29.82
C THR A 261 32.68 4.32 29.04
N LYS A 262 33.40 3.97 27.96
CA LYS A 262 33.10 2.79 27.12
C LYS A 262 32.92 1.52 27.98
N THR A 263 33.72 1.39 29.02
CA THR A 263 33.66 0.33 30.04
C THR A 263 32.36 0.32 30.87
N GLU A 264 31.78 1.49 31.19
CA GLU A 264 30.51 1.59 31.94
C GLU A 264 29.28 1.32 31.06
N SER A 265 29.34 1.64 29.78
CA SER A 265 28.31 1.31 28.79
C SER A 265 28.27 -0.20 28.52
N ASP A 266 29.44 -0.83 28.35
CA ASP A 266 29.57 -2.26 28.04
C ASP A 266 29.17 -3.18 29.21
N GLY A 267 29.14 -2.64 30.45
CA GLY A 267 28.73 -3.37 31.67
C GLY A 267 27.24 -3.29 32.03
N ARG A 268 26.47 -2.35 31.44
CA ARG A 268 25.03 -2.15 31.76
C ARG A 268 24.08 -2.38 30.58
N TYR A 269 24.58 -2.44 29.34
CA TYR A 269 23.74 -2.63 28.16
C TYR A 269 24.41 -3.57 27.14
N GLN A 270 23.62 -4.48 26.57
CA GLN A 270 24.07 -5.38 25.50
C GLN A 270 23.76 -4.77 24.11
N ALA A 271 24.59 -5.07 23.12
CA ALA A 271 24.36 -4.65 21.73
C ALA A 271 23.09 -5.30 21.16
N LYS A 272 22.34 -4.53 20.37
CA LYS A 272 21.06 -4.95 19.79
C LYS A 272 21.26 -6.07 18.77
N GLY A 273 21.05 -7.31 19.20
CA GLY A 273 20.91 -8.51 18.39
C GLY A 273 19.70 -9.31 18.86
N SER A 274 19.10 -10.11 17.98
CA SER A 274 17.94 -10.95 18.30
C SER A 274 18.36 -12.15 19.14
N TYR A 275 18.13 -12.12 20.45
CA TYR A 275 18.25 -13.28 21.34
C TYR A 275 16.90 -14.00 21.46
N ALA A 276 16.92 -15.33 21.39
CA ALA A 276 15.71 -16.16 21.44
C ALA A 276 15.10 -16.23 22.85
N THR A 277 13.77 -16.27 22.92
CA THR A 277 12.98 -16.40 24.14
C THR A 277 13.19 -17.75 24.82
N ALA A 278 13.43 -17.74 26.14
CA ALA A 278 13.57 -18.93 26.96
C ALA A 278 12.28 -19.79 26.94
N GLY A 279 12.44 -21.11 26.75
CA GLY A 279 11.37 -22.10 26.92
C GLY A 279 10.89 -22.83 25.67
N SER A 280 11.54 -22.67 24.52
CA SER A 280 11.18 -23.44 23.31
C SER A 280 12.40 -23.73 22.46
N SER A 281 13.09 -24.84 22.71
CA SER A 281 13.80 -25.71 21.72
C SER A 281 14.81 -26.64 22.42
N TYR A 282 14.95 -27.84 21.87
CA TYR A 282 15.90 -28.90 22.26
C TYR A 282 17.35 -28.40 22.30
N THR A 283 18.16 -29.02 23.16
CA THR A 283 19.56 -28.67 23.40
C THR A 283 20.48 -29.11 22.26
N LYS A 284 21.64 -28.44 22.10
CA LYS A 284 22.65 -28.71 21.05
C LYS A 284 23.09 -30.19 21.00
N ALA A 285 23.10 -30.88 22.14
CA ALA A 285 23.37 -32.32 22.23
C ALA A 285 22.30 -33.21 21.57
N GLU A 286 21.04 -32.76 21.48
CA GLU A 286 19.94 -33.50 20.85
C GLU A 286 19.91 -33.32 19.32
N SER A 287 20.52 -32.25 18.80
CA SER A 287 20.69 -32.00 17.37
C SER A 287 21.90 -32.75 16.78
N ASP A 288 22.99 -32.84 17.53
CA ASP A 288 24.26 -33.43 17.05
C ASP A 288 24.21 -34.97 16.91
N GLY A 289 23.16 -35.63 17.41
CA GLY A 289 22.97 -37.08 17.36
C GLY A 289 22.14 -37.63 16.19
N ARG A 290 21.46 -36.78 15.39
CA ARG A 290 20.51 -37.27 14.35
C ARG A 290 20.91 -37.00 12.90
N TYR A 291 21.96 -36.24 12.61
CA TYR A 291 22.39 -36.00 11.23
C TYR A 291 23.91 -35.89 11.11
N GLN A 292 24.51 -36.82 10.35
CA GLN A 292 25.90 -36.73 9.90
C GLN A 292 26.00 -36.06 8.51
N GLY A 293 27.09 -35.32 8.29
CA GLY A 293 27.25 -34.39 7.18
C GLY A 293 27.77 -34.96 5.85
N LYS A 294 27.58 -34.18 4.78
CA LYS A 294 28.38 -34.22 3.55
C LYS A 294 28.30 -32.86 2.82
N GLY A 295 29.43 -32.41 2.26
CA GLY A 295 29.71 -31.02 1.89
C GLY A 295 29.34 -30.54 0.47
N ASN A 296 29.82 -29.32 0.22
CA ASN A 296 29.88 -28.46 -0.99
C ASN A 296 28.55 -27.95 -1.56
N TYR A 297 28.25 -26.65 -1.42
CA TYR A 297 28.64 -25.50 -2.26
C TYR A 297 28.06 -24.23 -1.63
N GLN A 298 28.83 -23.14 -1.48
CA GLN A 298 28.27 -21.85 -1.08
C GLN A 298 27.59 -21.17 -2.28
N PRO A 299 26.29 -20.79 -2.21
CA PRO A 299 25.77 -19.75 -3.08
C PRO A 299 26.31 -18.41 -2.61
N ALA A 300 26.86 -17.62 -3.52
CA ALA A 300 27.21 -16.22 -3.29
C ALA A 300 25.95 -15.46 -2.81
N GLY A 301 25.92 -15.12 -1.52
CA GLY A 301 24.82 -14.39 -0.88
C GLY A 301 25.18 -12.92 -0.72
N ASN A 302 24.29 -12.05 -1.19
CA ASN A 302 24.37 -10.61 -0.98
C ASN A 302 24.14 -10.28 0.49
N TYR A 303 25.21 -9.86 1.19
CA TYR A 303 25.10 -9.33 2.54
C TYR A 303 24.76 -7.83 2.45
N ALA A 304 23.53 -7.47 2.81
CA ALA A 304 23.18 -6.08 3.12
C ALA A 304 23.51 -5.79 4.58
N LEU A 305 24.07 -4.60 4.84
CA LEU A 305 24.28 -4.08 6.19
C LEU A 305 22.97 -4.09 6.98
N VAL A 306 23.03 -4.69 8.18
CA VAL A 306 21.91 -4.80 9.13
C VAL A 306 21.26 -3.44 9.36
N GLY A 307 19.99 -3.31 8.96
CA GLY A 307 19.10 -2.21 9.37
C GLY A 307 18.65 -1.21 8.29
N ALA A 308 19.10 -1.32 7.03
CA ALA A 308 18.76 -0.32 5.99
C ALA A 308 17.99 -0.85 4.76
N SER A 309 17.89 -2.16 4.55
CA SER A 309 17.22 -2.75 3.38
C SER A 309 16.68 -4.15 3.66
N TYR A 310 15.69 -4.55 2.86
CA TYR A 310 15.10 -5.89 2.87
C TYR A 310 15.40 -6.58 1.54
N THR A 311 15.61 -7.90 1.53
CA THR A 311 15.69 -8.65 0.27
C THR A 311 14.32 -8.68 -0.41
N LYS A 312 14.28 -8.88 -1.74
CA LYS A 312 13.01 -9.01 -2.49
C LYS A 312 12.14 -10.13 -1.92
N ALA A 313 12.72 -11.30 -1.67
CA ALA A 313 12.02 -12.45 -1.10
C ALA A 313 11.45 -12.17 0.30
N GLU A 314 12.19 -11.47 1.17
CA GLU A 314 11.68 -11.08 2.50
C GLU A 314 10.56 -10.04 2.41
N SER A 315 10.64 -9.13 1.44
CA SER A 315 9.61 -8.11 1.23
C SER A 315 8.31 -8.74 0.74
N ASP A 316 8.38 -9.62 -0.25
CA ASP A 316 7.23 -10.31 -0.83
C ASP A 316 6.55 -11.28 0.16
N GLY A 317 7.31 -11.83 1.12
CA GLY A 317 6.79 -12.72 2.16
C GLY A 317 6.18 -12.02 3.39
N LYS A 318 6.58 -10.77 3.68
CA LYS A 318 6.14 -10.02 4.88
C LYS A 318 5.23 -8.84 4.58
N TYR A 319 5.18 -8.37 3.34
CA TYR A 319 4.45 -7.19 2.93
C TYR A 319 3.72 -7.44 1.62
N GLN A 320 2.54 -6.85 1.47
CA GLN A 320 1.75 -6.95 0.25
C GLN A 320 1.82 -5.65 -0.56
N PRO A 321 1.62 -5.69 -1.89
CA PRO A 321 1.59 -4.49 -2.72
C PRO A 321 0.56 -3.48 -2.22
N LYS A 322 0.90 -2.19 -2.25
CA LYS A 322 -0.05 -1.12 -1.95
C LYS A 322 -1.20 -1.10 -2.95
N GLY A 323 -2.41 -0.99 -2.43
CA GLY A 323 -3.66 -0.92 -3.18
C GLY A 323 -4.72 -0.20 -2.35
N SER A 324 -5.90 0.05 -2.92
CA SER A 324 -7.01 0.67 -2.21
C SER A 324 -7.66 -0.37 -1.29
N TYR A 325 -7.22 -0.42 -0.04
CA TYR A 325 -7.70 -1.39 0.95
C TYR A 325 -8.37 -0.66 2.12
N GLN A 326 -9.58 -1.07 2.51
CA GLN A 326 -10.27 -0.54 3.69
C GLN A 326 -10.10 -1.48 4.89
N ALA A 327 -9.95 -0.90 6.09
CA ALA A 327 -9.68 -1.64 7.32
C ALA A 327 -10.87 -2.52 7.74
N SER A 328 -10.58 -3.76 8.14
CA SER A 328 -11.56 -4.70 8.71
C SER A 328 -12.22 -4.11 9.96
N GLY A 329 -13.56 -4.12 10.01
CA GLY A 329 -14.38 -3.56 11.11
C GLY A 329 -15.30 -2.38 10.72
N TYR A 330 -15.02 -1.71 9.61
CA TYR A 330 -15.80 -0.55 9.11
C TYR A 330 -16.67 -0.83 7.87
N SER A 331 -16.63 -2.04 7.33
CA SER A 331 -17.28 -2.41 6.08
C SER A 331 -17.88 -3.81 6.14
N TYR A 332 -18.94 -4.06 5.36
CA TYR A 332 -19.47 -5.39 5.10
C TYR A 332 -18.99 -5.87 3.73
N SER A 333 -18.76 -7.17 3.56
CA SER A 333 -18.59 -7.71 2.21
C SER A 333 -19.89 -7.55 1.40
N LYS A 334 -19.76 -7.50 0.07
CA LYS A 334 -20.91 -7.41 -0.83
C LYS A 334 -21.88 -8.58 -0.62
N SER A 335 -21.36 -9.80 -0.46
CA SER A 335 -22.14 -11.01 -0.17
C SER A 335 -22.89 -10.92 1.17
N GLU A 336 -22.25 -10.41 2.23
CA GLU A 336 -22.92 -10.21 3.53
C GLU A 336 -24.04 -9.16 3.45
N SER A 337 -23.82 -8.09 2.68
CA SER A 337 -24.82 -7.03 2.49
C SER A 337 -26.03 -7.54 1.71
N ASP A 338 -25.80 -8.24 0.59
CA ASP A 338 -26.86 -8.79 -0.26
C ASP A 338 -27.65 -9.91 0.44
N GLY A 339 -26.99 -10.65 1.35
CA GLY A 339 -27.63 -11.68 2.18
C GLY A 339 -28.59 -11.11 3.23
N LYS A 340 -28.20 -10.01 3.91
CA LYS A 340 -28.92 -9.46 5.06
C LYS A 340 -29.88 -8.31 4.74
N TYR A 341 -29.62 -7.57 3.67
CA TYR A 341 -30.33 -6.33 3.34
C TYR A 341 -30.88 -6.35 1.91
N GLN A 342 -31.90 -5.54 1.63
CA GLN A 342 -32.51 -5.37 0.29
C GLN A 342 -32.37 -3.92 -0.20
N PRO A 343 -32.24 -3.67 -1.52
CA PRO A 343 -32.12 -2.32 -2.06
C PRO A 343 -33.34 -1.45 -1.72
N LYS A 344 -33.09 -0.24 -1.22
CA LYS A 344 -34.15 0.72 -0.92
C LYS A 344 -34.75 1.23 -2.23
N GLY A 345 -36.06 1.03 -2.43
CA GLY A 345 -36.79 1.60 -3.57
C GLY A 345 -36.97 0.74 -4.82
N ASN A 346 -36.46 -0.50 -4.87
CA ASN A 346 -36.68 -1.38 -6.03
C ASN A 346 -37.96 -2.21 -5.87
N TYR A 347 -39.09 -1.53 -5.99
CA TYR A 347 -40.42 -2.14 -6.07
C TYR A 347 -40.74 -2.37 -7.55
N GLY A 348 -41.39 -3.49 -7.91
CA GLY A 348 -41.72 -3.87 -9.29
C GLY A 348 -42.36 -2.74 -10.12
N ALA A 349 -42.39 -2.89 -11.45
CA ALA A 349 -42.88 -1.86 -12.36
C ALA A 349 -44.30 -1.42 -11.95
N LYS A 350 -44.57 -0.10 -12.02
CA LYS A 350 -45.85 0.44 -11.55
C LYS A 350 -47.00 -0.07 -12.41
N ASN A 351 -47.92 -0.80 -11.79
CA ASN A 351 -49.20 -1.16 -12.39
C ASN A 351 -49.96 0.09 -12.83
N THR A 352 -50.68 -0.01 -13.95
CA THR A 352 -51.53 1.07 -14.46
C THR A 352 -53.00 0.67 -14.35
N ALA A 353 -53.90 1.63 -14.16
CA ALA A 353 -55.32 1.36 -14.03
C ALA A 353 -56.18 2.57 -14.42
N ASN A 354 -57.38 2.29 -14.92
CA ASN A 354 -58.49 3.25 -15.01
C ASN A 354 -59.61 2.80 -14.07
N LYS A 355 -59.86 3.58 -13.01
CA LYS A 355 -60.83 3.26 -11.94
C LYS A 355 -62.22 3.86 -12.23
N ALA A 356 -62.68 3.71 -13.47
CA ALA A 356 -64.04 4.08 -13.87
C ALA A 356 -65.02 2.92 -13.63
N ASP A 357 -66.32 3.20 -13.71
CA ASP A 357 -67.39 2.19 -13.64
C ASP A 357 -67.19 1.08 -14.68
N ASN A 358 -66.66 1.44 -15.86
CA ASN A 358 -66.09 0.54 -16.86
C ASN A 358 -64.57 0.76 -16.89
N GLY A 359 -63.84 -0.07 -16.14
CA GLY A 359 -62.43 0.17 -15.79
C GLY A 359 -61.51 -0.99 -16.13
N TRP A 360 -60.22 -0.78 -15.85
CA TRP A 360 -59.19 -1.78 -16.06
C TRP A 360 -58.01 -1.59 -15.11
N HIS A 361 -57.27 -2.67 -14.88
CA HIS A 361 -55.97 -2.70 -14.21
C HIS A 361 -55.01 -3.58 -15.01
N LYS A 362 -53.77 -3.12 -15.21
CA LYS A 362 -52.70 -3.83 -15.89
C LYS A 362 -51.52 -4.00 -14.94
N CYS A 363 -51.12 -5.25 -14.73
CA CYS A 363 -49.87 -5.59 -14.08
C CYS A 363 -48.70 -5.23 -14.99
N ALA A 364 -47.81 -4.35 -14.54
CA ALA A 364 -46.67 -3.94 -15.35
C ALA A 364 -45.55 -4.99 -15.39
N ASP A 365 -45.46 -5.84 -14.36
CA ASP A 365 -44.45 -6.91 -14.31
C ASP A 365 -44.84 -8.12 -15.17
N THR A 366 -46.13 -8.51 -15.18
CA THR A 366 -46.59 -9.73 -15.88
C THR A 366 -47.36 -9.46 -17.18
N GLY A 367 -47.77 -8.21 -17.42
CA GLY A 367 -48.63 -7.84 -18.55
C GLY A 367 -50.10 -8.26 -18.40
N VAL A 368 -50.47 -8.96 -17.33
CA VAL A 368 -51.85 -9.39 -17.06
C VAL A 368 -52.75 -8.17 -16.89
N ILE A 369 -53.87 -8.16 -17.61
CA ILE A 369 -54.90 -7.14 -17.60
C ILE A 369 -56.17 -7.75 -17.00
N THR A 370 -56.76 -7.04 -16.03
CA THR A 370 -58.13 -7.26 -15.56
C THR A 370 -58.99 -6.07 -16.00
N GLN A 371 -60.20 -6.34 -16.48
CA GLN A 371 -61.16 -5.33 -16.89
C GLN A 371 -62.50 -5.64 -16.26
N TRP A 372 -63.27 -4.61 -15.91
CA TRP A 372 -64.59 -4.76 -15.31
C TRP A 372 -65.54 -3.70 -15.84
N GLY A 373 -66.82 -3.95 -15.68
CA GLY A 373 -67.80 -2.96 -16.08
C GLY A 373 -69.24 -3.31 -15.87
N THR A 374 -70.08 -2.38 -16.29
CA THR A 374 -71.53 -2.51 -16.34
C THR A 374 -72.06 -2.04 -17.69
N LYS A 375 -73.09 -2.71 -18.19
CA LYS A 375 -73.78 -2.29 -19.42
C LYS A 375 -75.24 -2.69 -19.38
N LYS A 376 -76.12 -1.86 -19.93
CA LYS A 376 -77.47 -2.28 -20.31
C LYS A 376 -77.42 -2.85 -21.71
N ILE A 377 -77.76 -4.13 -21.87
CA ILE A 377 -77.84 -4.81 -23.16
C ILE A 377 -79.29 -4.87 -23.63
N THR A 378 -79.48 -4.81 -24.96
CA THR A 378 -80.79 -4.90 -25.63
C THR A 378 -80.71 -5.87 -26.81
N TYR A 379 -81.83 -6.13 -27.49
CA TYR A 379 -81.86 -6.92 -28.73
C TYR A 379 -80.94 -6.37 -29.84
N SER A 380 -80.78 -5.05 -29.92
CA SER A 380 -79.99 -4.38 -30.96
C SER A 380 -78.54 -4.10 -30.55
N ASP A 381 -78.23 -4.12 -29.25
CA ASP A 381 -76.89 -3.90 -28.72
C ASP A 381 -76.53 -4.87 -27.60
N ASN A 382 -75.98 -6.01 -28.01
CA ASN A 382 -75.59 -7.12 -27.13
C ASN A 382 -74.06 -7.37 -27.15
N TYR A 383 -73.27 -6.34 -27.47
CA TYR A 383 -71.81 -6.38 -27.35
C TYR A 383 -71.33 -5.59 -26.14
N ILE A 384 -70.44 -6.16 -25.34
CA ILE A 384 -69.66 -5.42 -24.35
C ILE A 384 -68.41 -4.89 -25.05
N ASN A 385 -68.20 -3.57 -25.03
CA ASN A 385 -66.95 -2.97 -25.49
C ASN A 385 -65.98 -2.90 -24.32
N LEU A 386 -64.79 -3.47 -24.49
CA LEU A 386 -63.75 -3.45 -23.46
C LEU A 386 -63.09 -2.06 -23.39
N PRO A 387 -62.81 -1.52 -22.18
CA PRO A 387 -62.11 -0.26 -22.00
C PRO A 387 -60.76 -0.18 -22.73
N ILE A 388 -60.02 -1.29 -22.78
CA ILE A 388 -58.80 -1.45 -23.58
C ILE A 388 -58.79 -2.81 -24.29
N SER A 389 -58.09 -2.89 -25.43
CA SER A 389 -57.86 -4.18 -26.10
C SER A 389 -56.94 -5.05 -25.26
N PHE A 390 -57.24 -6.35 -25.15
CA PHE A 390 -56.23 -7.33 -24.71
C PHE A 390 -55.20 -7.51 -25.82
N PRO A 391 -53.91 -7.15 -25.61
CA PRO A 391 -52.91 -7.15 -26.68
C PRO A 391 -52.74 -8.52 -27.36
N ASN A 392 -52.83 -9.62 -26.62
CA ASN A 392 -52.62 -10.97 -27.13
C ASN A 392 -53.89 -11.80 -27.07
N LYS A 393 -54.45 -12.00 -25.87
CA LYS A 393 -55.57 -12.94 -25.67
C LYS A 393 -56.41 -12.60 -24.45
N MET A 394 -57.73 -12.59 -24.63
CA MET A 394 -58.67 -12.71 -23.52
C MET A 394 -58.77 -14.16 -23.04
N PHE A 395 -58.40 -14.40 -21.77
CA PHE A 395 -58.36 -15.73 -21.14
C PHE A 395 -59.73 -16.15 -20.60
N SER A 396 -60.41 -15.27 -19.87
CA SER A 396 -61.72 -15.56 -19.27
C SER A 396 -62.59 -14.31 -19.18
N ILE A 397 -63.91 -14.52 -19.20
CA ILE A 397 -64.91 -13.53 -18.83
C ILE A 397 -65.98 -14.19 -17.94
N SER A 398 -66.42 -13.44 -16.93
CA SER A 398 -67.63 -13.70 -16.16
C SER A 398 -68.63 -12.56 -16.39
N ILE A 399 -69.90 -12.91 -16.56
CA ILE A 399 -71.00 -11.96 -16.75
C ILE A 399 -72.18 -12.40 -15.89
N ILE A 400 -72.72 -11.48 -15.11
CA ILE A 400 -73.90 -11.70 -14.27
C ILE A 400 -74.96 -10.64 -14.57
N ASP A 401 -76.22 -10.99 -14.36
CA ASP A 401 -77.31 -10.02 -14.44
C ASP A 401 -77.23 -8.97 -13.32
N GLY A 402 -77.98 -7.89 -13.49
CA GLY A 402 -78.00 -6.75 -12.57
C GLY A 402 -78.49 -7.09 -11.16
N ALA A 403 -79.19 -8.23 -11.02
CA ALA A 403 -79.67 -8.75 -9.74
C ALA A 403 -78.66 -9.70 -9.08
N GLY A 404 -77.58 -10.07 -9.77
CA GLY A 404 -76.61 -11.07 -9.34
C GLY A 404 -77.15 -12.51 -9.26
N LYS A 405 -78.30 -12.80 -9.89
CA LYS A 405 -79.00 -14.10 -9.76
C LYS A 405 -78.66 -15.07 -10.87
N HIS A 406 -78.38 -14.57 -12.07
CA HIS A 406 -78.14 -15.40 -13.23
C HIS A 406 -76.83 -15.03 -13.93
N SER A 407 -76.09 -16.05 -14.37
CA SER A 407 -74.97 -15.88 -15.28
C SER A 407 -75.49 -15.59 -16.69
N VAL A 408 -74.90 -14.61 -17.36
CA VAL A 408 -75.21 -14.29 -18.76
C VAL A 408 -74.19 -14.97 -19.65
N GLY A 409 -74.65 -15.85 -20.54
CA GLY A 409 -73.78 -16.57 -21.48
C GLY A 409 -73.06 -15.63 -22.46
N PHE A 410 -71.90 -16.05 -22.96
CA PHE A 410 -71.16 -15.33 -23.99
C PHE A 410 -70.77 -16.25 -25.15
N ASN A 411 -70.72 -15.70 -26.36
CA ASN A 411 -70.33 -16.44 -27.54
C ASN A 411 -68.86 -16.16 -27.87
N LYS A 412 -67.98 -17.15 -27.67
CA LYS A 412 -66.55 -16.96 -27.95
C LYS A 412 -66.26 -16.73 -29.44
N SER A 413 -66.96 -17.39 -30.37
CA SER A 413 -66.67 -17.27 -31.80
C SER A 413 -67.07 -15.91 -32.39
N LYS A 414 -68.01 -15.19 -31.74
CA LYS A 414 -68.40 -13.81 -32.08
C LYS A 414 -67.64 -12.74 -31.27
N SER A 415 -66.80 -13.15 -30.31
CA SER A 415 -66.04 -12.24 -29.45
C SER A 415 -64.59 -12.13 -29.90
N ASN A 416 -63.93 -11.02 -29.57
CA ASN A 416 -62.52 -10.81 -29.83
C ASN A 416 -61.85 -10.07 -28.65
N ASN A 417 -60.62 -9.57 -28.84
CA ASN A 417 -59.88 -8.91 -27.77
C ASN A 417 -60.36 -7.47 -27.45
N THR A 418 -61.32 -6.92 -28.19
CA THR A 418 -61.87 -5.56 -27.99
C THR A 418 -63.36 -5.56 -27.61
N LYS A 419 -64.11 -6.61 -27.97
CA LYS A 419 -65.54 -6.71 -27.69
C LYS A 419 -66.01 -8.14 -27.47
N ILE A 420 -67.08 -8.29 -26.69
CA ILE A 420 -67.61 -9.58 -26.26
C ILE A 420 -69.11 -9.66 -26.56
N PHE A 421 -69.53 -10.73 -27.23
CA PHE A 421 -70.92 -10.96 -27.60
C PHE A 421 -71.65 -11.76 -26.51
N THR A 422 -72.79 -11.27 -26.04
CA THR A 422 -73.63 -11.95 -25.03
C THR A 422 -74.78 -12.73 -25.69
N GLU A 423 -75.07 -13.95 -25.21
CA GLU A 423 -76.04 -14.88 -25.80
C GLU A 423 -77.47 -14.78 -25.25
N MET A 424 -77.82 -13.72 -24.53
CA MET A 424 -79.17 -13.52 -23.99
C MET A 424 -79.86 -12.32 -24.65
N PRO A 425 -80.84 -12.54 -25.54
CA PRO A 425 -81.62 -11.46 -26.12
C PRO A 425 -82.80 -11.14 -25.18
N ALA A 426 -82.65 -10.08 -24.38
CA ALA A 426 -83.70 -9.56 -23.50
C ALA A 426 -84.08 -8.13 -23.91
N PRO A 427 -85.30 -7.65 -23.59
CA PRO A 427 -85.76 -6.31 -23.99
C PRO A 427 -84.85 -5.19 -23.46
N GLU A 428 -84.45 -5.27 -22.19
CA GLU A 428 -83.36 -4.49 -21.59
C GLU A 428 -82.90 -5.22 -20.31
N ILE A 429 -81.60 -5.53 -20.18
CA ILE A 429 -81.03 -6.09 -18.94
C ILE A 429 -79.74 -5.35 -18.59
N LEU A 430 -79.61 -4.92 -17.34
CA LEU A 430 -78.33 -4.49 -16.77
C LEU A 430 -77.46 -5.72 -16.50
N ILE A 431 -76.20 -5.67 -16.90
CA ILE A 431 -75.20 -6.70 -16.62
C ILE A 431 -73.98 -6.11 -15.92
N TYR A 432 -73.34 -6.94 -15.09
CA TYR A 432 -72.00 -6.71 -14.55
C TYR A 432 -71.05 -7.74 -15.16
N TRP A 433 -69.84 -7.31 -15.52
CA TRP A 433 -68.87 -8.19 -16.17
C TRP A 433 -67.46 -7.99 -15.64
N PHE A 434 -66.66 -9.05 -15.70
CA PHE A 434 -65.25 -9.08 -15.35
C PHE A 434 -64.48 -9.94 -16.34
N ALA A 435 -63.42 -9.41 -16.94
CA ALA A 435 -62.59 -10.10 -17.92
C ALA A 435 -61.12 -10.07 -17.53
N ILE A 436 -60.39 -11.13 -17.88
CA ILE A 436 -58.94 -11.24 -17.67
C ILE A 436 -58.24 -11.70 -18.95
N GLY A 437 -57.08 -11.13 -19.23
CA GLY A 437 -56.28 -11.41 -20.42
C GLY A 437 -54.91 -10.72 -20.35
N TYR A 438 -54.16 -10.71 -21.45
CA TYR A 438 -52.86 -10.04 -21.58
C TYR A 438 -52.53 -9.75 -23.04
#